data_AF-A0A545T4J8-F1
#
_entry.id   AF-A0A545T4J8-F1
#
_cell.length_a   1.000
_cell.length_b   1.000
_cell.length_c   1.000
_cell.angle_alpha   90.00
_cell.angle_beta   90.00
_cell.angle_gamma   90.00
#
_symmetry.space_group_name_H-M   'P 1'
#
loop_
_entity.id
_entity.type
_entity.pdbx_description
1 polymer ?
#
loop_
_entity_poly.entity_id
_entity_poly.type
_entity_poly.pdbx_seq_one_letter_code
_entity_poly.pdbx_strand_id
1 'polypeptide(L)'
;MKRGNTLIAGFLFASIAIFPVSAGTEIKMKITGPDRSPGNSTMMIDGGKMRVDTVDPAQDDSTQLIFDSQTKTMIMADVNQRMYNVMDQASLAQLKARMDAAKKQMEAQLANMPPEQREMMKKMMAGRMGMADDSAPKPTKNIVKTGKSASAAGYDCQIHEVYSGQKKLRELCVTPWGKIKNGGEIKQSLEEMNRFFSAFLDSMKGMMPADEESPFAEIEKLNGFPVIFKEFENGQLFETSTLQSISSKDLSADIFKAPKGFTKQSMMEGM
;
A
#
# COMPACT_ATOMS: atom_id res chain seq x y z
N MET A 1 -44.28 60.59 -38.12
CA MET A 1 -44.03 59.14 -37.96
C MET A 1 -42.67 58.78 -38.57
N LYS A 2 -41.64 58.53 -37.73
CA LYS A 2 -40.53 57.60 -38.00
C LYS A 2 -39.67 57.47 -36.73
N ARG A 3 -39.59 56.22 -36.24
CA ARG A 3 -38.83 55.68 -35.10
C ARG A 3 -37.32 55.84 -35.39
N GLY A 4 -36.39 56.09 -34.47
CA GLY A 4 -36.19 55.52 -33.13
C GLY A 4 -35.15 54.41 -33.23
N ASN A 5 -33.86 54.72 -32.98
CA ASN A 5 -32.76 53.73 -32.94
C ASN A 5 -31.97 53.92 -31.63
N THR A 6 -32.23 53.05 -30.66
CA THR A 6 -31.49 52.96 -29.40
C THR A 6 -30.64 51.70 -29.46
N LEU A 7 -29.32 51.86 -29.45
CA LEU A 7 -28.35 50.76 -29.36
C LEU A 7 -28.33 50.22 -27.92
N ILE A 8 -28.68 48.95 -27.75
CA ILE A 8 -28.53 48.21 -26.49
C ILE A 8 -27.17 47.51 -26.53
N ALA A 9 -26.24 47.93 -25.66
CA ALA A 9 -24.98 47.24 -25.41
C ALA A 9 -25.23 46.05 -24.47
N GLY A 10 -25.03 44.83 -24.97
CA GLY A 10 -25.15 43.60 -24.18
C GLY A 10 -23.86 43.32 -23.42
N PHE A 11 -23.93 43.34 -22.08
CA PHE A 11 -22.90 42.79 -21.19
C PHE A 11 -23.05 41.27 -21.12
N LEU A 12 -22.09 40.52 -21.68
CA LEU A 12 -21.95 39.08 -21.44
C LEU A 12 -21.41 38.86 -20.03
N PHE A 13 -22.24 38.36 -19.12
CA PHE A 13 -21.78 37.77 -17.86
C PHE A 13 -21.22 36.38 -18.15
N ALA A 14 -19.88 36.24 -18.14
CA ALA A 14 -19.23 34.93 -18.10
C ALA A 14 -19.34 34.37 -16.67
N SER A 15 -20.31 33.48 -16.45
CA SER A 15 -20.44 32.73 -15.20
C SER A 15 -19.26 31.77 -15.04
N ILE A 16 -18.30 32.12 -14.20
CA ILE A 16 -17.24 31.20 -13.76
C ILE A 16 -17.92 30.16 -12.86
N ALA A 17 -18.08 28.93 -13.37
CA ALA A 17 -18.49 27.80 -12.55
C ALA A 17 -17.35 27.50 -11.54
N ILE A 18 -17.56 27.86 -10.28
CA ILE A 18 -16.70 27.44 -9.17
C ILE A 18 -17.04 25.96 -8.94
N PHE A 19 -16.28 25.06 -9.56
CA PHE A 19 -16.34 23.66 -9.18
C PHE A 19 -15.83 23.54 -7.75
N PRO A 20 -16.58 22.92 -6.82
CA PRO A 20 -16.06 22.64 -5.50
C PRO A 20 -14.84 21.73 -5.69
N VAL A 21 -13.65 22.25 -5.39
CA VAL A 21 -12.48 21.42 -5.17
C VAL A 21 -12.85 20.54 -3.98
N SER A 22 -13.07 19.25 -4.23
CA SER A 22 -13.29 18.29 -3.15
C SER A 22 -12.04 18.33 -2.29
N ALA A 23 -12.19 18.73 -1.03
CA ALA A 23 -11.08 18.66 -0.09
C ALA A 23 -10.71 17.18 0.07
N GLY A 24 -9.44 16.85 -0.12
CA GLY A 24 -8.91 15.51 0.12
C GLY A 24 -9.04 15.09 1.59
N THR A 25 -8.66 13.86 1.87
CA THR A 25 -8.77 13.24 3.20
C THR A 25 -7.39 13.04 3.82
N GLU A 26 -7.19 13.51 5.06
CA GLU A 26 -6.01 13.23 5.88
C GLU A 26 -6.39 12.38 7.08
N ILE A 27 -5.75 11.21 7.20
CA ILE A 27 -5.90 10.24 8.29
C ILE A 27 -4.57 10.19 9.05
N LYS A 28 -4.63 10.34 10.38
CA LYS A 28 -3.45 10.21 11.25
C LYS A 28 -3.60 9.01 12.15
N MET A 29 -2.56 8.20 12.22
CA MET A 29 -2.44 7.07 13.11
C MET A 29 -1.19 7.21 13.96
N LYS A 30 -1.29 6.79 15.22
CA LYS A 30 -0.16 6.71 16.14
C LYS A 30 0.31 5.28 16.21
N ILE A 31 1.62 5.08 16.08
CA ILE A 31 2.28 3.78 16.14
C ILE A 31 2.94 3.63 17.52
N THR A 32 2.75 2.49 18.18
CA THR A 32 3.33 2.16 19.49
C THR A 32 3.72 0.69 19.54
N GLY A 33 4.63 0.31 20.43
CA GLY A 33 4.97 -1.08 20.73
C GLY A 33 5.63 -1.20 22.11
N PRO A 34 5.82 -2.43 22.63
CA PRO A 34 6.26 -2.66 24.01
C PRO A 34 7.60 -2.00 24.37
N ASP A 35 8.54 -1.92 23.42
CA ASP A 35 9.91 -1.46 23.67
C ASP A 35 10.40 -0.43 22.63
N ARG A 36 9.48 0.40 22.10
CA ARG A 36 9.80 1.36 21.02
C ARG A 36 9.24 2.76 21.27
N SER A 37 10.01 3.77 20.86
CA SER A 37 9.53 5.15 20.78
C SER A 37 8.29 5.24 19.87
N PRO A 38 7.25 6.01 20.25
CA PRO A 38 6.05 6.13 19.41
C PRO A 38 6.36 6.73 18.05
N GLY A 39 5.91 6.07 16.99
CA GLY A 39 5.92 6.57 15.62
C GLY A 39 4.58 7.16 15.20
N ASN A 40 4.50 7.63 13.96
CA ASN A 40 3.26 8.12 13.37
C ASN A 40 3.14 7.67 11.92
N SER A 41 1.91 7.45 11.48
CA SER A 41 1.57 7.26 10.07
C SER A 41 0.51 8.30 9.66
N THR A 42 0.73 8.96 8.53
CA THR A 42 -0.23 9.90 7.94
C THR A 42 -0.59 9.45 6.54
N MET A 43 -1.86 9.11 6.34
CA MET A 43 -2.41 8.78 5.03
C MET A 43 -3.18 9.98 4.47
N MET A 44 -2.86 10.34 3.24
CA MET A 44 -3.44 11.44 2.49
C MET A 44 -4.05 10.89 1.21
N ILE A 45 -5.29 11.25 0.92
CA ILE A 45 -6.06 10.73 -0.22
C ILE A 45 -6.72 11.89 -0.94
N ASP A 46 -6.59 11.94 -2.25
CA ASP A 46 -7.31 12.90 -3.10
C ASP A 46 -7.40 12.39 -4.54
N GLY A 47 -8.61 12.29 -5.09
CA GLY A 47 -8.82 12.07 -6.52
C GLY A 47 -8.15 10.81 -7.10
N GLY A 48 -8.12 9.72 -6.33
CA GLY A 48 -7.46 8.45 -6.72
C GLY A 48 -5.95 8.43 -6.48
N LYS A 49 -5.40 9.46 -5.82
CA LYS A 49 -4.02 9.47 -5.34
C LYS A 49 -4.00 9.21 -3.85
N MET A 50 -3.05 8.41 -3.42
CA MET A 50 -2.83 8.10 -2.01
C MET A 50 -1.37 8.35 -1.69
N ARG A 51 -1.10 8.89 -0.51
CA ARG A 51 0.24 8.95 0.08
C ARG A 51 0.19 8.49 1.52
N VAL A 52 1.11 7.64 1.93
CA VAL A 52 1.29 7.20 3.31
C VAL A 52 2.70 7.57 3.72
N ASP A 53 2.80 8.50 4.67
CA ASP A 53 4.05 8.85 5.33
C ASP A 53 4.12 8.07 6.64
N THR A 54 5.17 7.29 6.82
CA THR A 54 5.45 6.58 8.07
C THR A 54 6.74 7.12 8.65
N VAL A 55 6.71 7.44 9.94
CA VAL A 55 7.89 7.82 10.72
C VAL A 55 7.98 6.85 11.88
N ASP A 56 9.07 6.10 11.93
CA ASP A 56 9.41 5.17 12.99
C ASP A 56 10.70 5.62 13.69
N PRO A 57 10.58 6.43 14.77
CA PRO A 57 11.74 6.90 15.51
C PRO A 57 12.54 5.78 16.18
N ALA A 58 11.95 4.59 16.37
CA ALA A 58 12.63 3.49 17.03
C ALA A 58 13.65 2.79 16.10
N GLN A 59 13.39 2.84 14.79
CA GLN A 59 14.26 2.26 13.76
C GLN A 59 15.07 3.34 13.01
N ASP A 60 14.96 4.61 13.43
CA ASP A 60 15.45 5.78 12.68
C ASP A 60 15.01 5.73 11.20
N ASP A 61 13.79 5.29 10.96
CA ASP A 61 13.25 5.05 9.61
C ASP A 61 12.09 6.01 9.31
N SER A 62 12.06 6.51 8.08
CA SER A 62 10.95 7.27 7.56
C SER A 62 10.75 6.96 6.09
N THR A 63 9.54 6.49 5.78
CA THR A 63 9.17 6.05 4.44
C THR A 63 7.96 6.82 3.92
N GLN A 64 7.89 6.95 2.60
CA GLN A 64 6.73 7.50 1.90
C GLN A 64 6.30 6.53 0.82
N LEU A 65 5.08 6.03 0.90
CA LEU A 65 4.43 5.30 -0.18
C LEU A 65 3.48 6.24 -0.88
N ILE A 66 3.61 6.41 -2.18
CA ILE A 66 2.72 7.23 -3.00
C ILE A 66 2.15 6.35 -4.10
N PHE A 67 0.83 6.36 -4.25
CA PHE A 67 0.12 5.62 -5.29
C PHE A 67 -0.75 6.56 -6.12
N ASP A 68 -0.67 6.43 -7.44
CA ASP A 68 -1.54 7.12 -8.39
C ASP A 68 -2.34 6.07 -9.17
N SER A 69 -3.65 6.03 -8.91
CA SER A 69 -4.52 5.04 -9.54
C SER A 69 -4.78 5.30 -11.01
N GLN A 70 -4.57 6.52 -11.51
CA GLN A 70 -4.78 6.87 -12.92
C GLN A 70 -3.60 6.40 -13.77
N THR A 71 -2.37 6.65 -13.28
CA THR A 71 -1.14 6.24 -13.99
C THR A 71 -0.70 4.82 -13.64
N LYS A 72 -1.33 4.19 -12.63
CA LYS A 72 -0.92 2.88 -12.08
C LYS A 72 0.55 2.87 -11.69
N THR A 73 0.93 3.89 -10.92
CA THR A 73 2.31 4.10 -10.46
C THR A 73 2.33 4.08 -8.94
N MET A 74 3.26 3.33 -8.38
CA MET A 74 3.60 3.37 -6.97
C MET A 74 5.03 3.85 -6.80
N ILE A 75 5.25 4.79 -5.91
CA ILE A 75 6.56 5.31 -5.53
C ILE A 75 6.78 4.92 -4.08
N MET A 76 7.90 4.27 -3.80
CA MET A 76 8.36 3.97 -2.46
C MET A 76 9.63 4.78 -2.23
N ALA A 77 9.60 5.70 -1.26
CA ALA A 77 10.72 6.55 -0.94
C ALA A 77 11.20 6.31 0.48
N ASP A 78 12.51 6.19 0.63
CA ASP A 78 13.24 6.25 1.90
C ASP A 78 13.67 7.71 2.11
N VAL A 79 13.13 8.33 3.16
CA VAL A 79 13.36 9.75 3.46
C VAL A 79 14.75 9.97 4.02
N ASN A 80 15.24 9.05 4.85
CA ASN A 80 16.55 9.12 5.49
C ASN A 80 17.66 9.04 4.44
N GLN A 81 17.55 8.10 3.52
CA GLN A 81 18.52 7.91 2.44
C GLN A 81 18.30 8.87 1.26
N ARG A 82 17.14 9.55 1.21
CA ARG A 82 16.73 10.43 0.11
C ARG A 82 16.71 9.71 -1.23
N MET A 83 16.19 8.50 -1.24
CA MET A 83 16.10 7.66 -2.43
C MET A 83 14.67 7.19 -2.64
N TYR A 84 14.31 6.93 -3.89
CA TYR A 84 13.00 6.38 -4.20
C TYR A 84 13.05 5.40 -5.36
N ASN A 85 12.15 4.43 -5.32
CA ASN A 85 11.92 3.47 -6.37
C ASN A 85 10.53 3.68 -6.96
N VAL A 86 10.39 3.38 -8.25
CA VAL A 86 9.11 3.49 -8.96
C VAL A 86 8.69 2.10 -9.43
N MET A 87 7.50 1.70 -9.02
CA MET A 87 6.82 0.49 -9.45
C MET A 87 5.69 0.89 -10.40
N ASP A 88 5.89 0.58 -11.68
CA ASP A 88 4.94 0.77 -12.76
C ASP A 88 5.11 -0.38 -13.78
N GLN A 89 4.35 -0.34 -14.87
CA GLN A 89 4.42 -1.37 -15.91
C GLN A 89 5.80 -1.44 -16.60
N ALA A 90 6.49 -0.31 -16.76
CA ALA A 90 7.80 -0.28 -17.40
C ALA A 90 8.88 -0.86 -16.48
N SER A 91 8.86 -0.50 -15.21
CA SER A 91 9.71 -1.09 -14.17
C SER A 91 9.51 -2.60 -14.05
N LEU A 92 8.26 -3.07 -14.15
CA LEU A 92 7.93 -4.51 -14.18
C LEU A 92 8.54 -5.22 -15.39
N ALA A 93 8.41 -4.66 -16.59
CA ALA A 93 9.00 -5.23 -17.78
C ALA A 93 10.54 -5.30 -17.68
N GLN A 94 11.17 -4.25 -17.14
CA GLN A 94 12.61 -4.21 -16.90
C GLN A 94 13.05 -5.24 -15.86
N LEU A 95 12.30 -5.37 -14.77
CA LEU A 95 12.54 -6.38 -13.73
C LEU A 95 12.48 -7.79 -14.34
N LYS A 96 11.41 -8.11 -15.07
CA LYS A 96 11.24 -9.40 -15.73
C LYS A 96 12.40 -9.71 -16.69
N ALA A 97 12.79 -8.75 -17.53
CA ALA A 97 13.89 -8.94 -18.49
C ALA A 97 15.22 -9.24 -17.78
N ARG A 98 15.51 -8.53 -16.67
CA ARG A 98 16.71 -8.78 -15.86
C ARG A 98 16.67 -10.14 -15.18
N MET A 99 15.51 -10.54 -14.65
CA MET A 99 15.32 -11.86 -14.06
C MET A 99 15.49 -12.99 -15.08
N ASP A 100 14.93 -12.84 -16.28
CA ASP A 100 15.09 -13.81 -17.37
C ASP A 100 16.57 -13.92 -17.81
N ALA A 101 17.31 -12.81 -17.82
CA ALA A 101 18.75 -12.80 -18.09
C ALA A 101 19.55 -13.49 -16.97
N ALA A 102 19.24 -13.19 -15.71
CA ALA A 102 19.87 -13.84 -14.55
C ALA A 102 19.60 -15.35 -14.53
N LYS A 103 18.37 -15.78 -14.85
CA LYS A 103 18.00 -17.19 -14.97
C LYS A 103 18.81 -17.89 -16.05
N LYS A 104 18.98 -17.28 -17.25
CA LYS A 104 19.80 -17.86 -18.32
C LYS A 104 21.27 -17.98 -17.93
N GLN A 105 21.83 -16.96 -17.28
CA GLN A 105 23.21 -17.00 -16.79
C GLN A 105 23.40 -18.12 -15.76
N MET A 106 22.44 -18.27 -14.86
CA MET A 106 22.41 -19.32 -13.85
C MET A 106 22.29 -20.72 -14.47
N GLU A 107 21.39 -20.90 -15.44
CA GLU A 107 21.24 -22.16 -16.19
C GLU A 107 22.54 -22.55 -16.92
N ALA A 108 23.23 -21.59 -17.52
CA ALA A 108 24.54 -21.82 -18.14
C ALA A 108 25.62 -22.24 -17.11
N GLN A 109 25.64 -21.62 -15.93
CA GLN A 109 26.55 -22.03 -14.85
C GLN A 109 26.24 -23.44 -14.35
N LEU A 110 24.96 -23.76 -14.15
CA LEU A 110 24.50 -25.09 -13.74
C LEU A 110 24.83 -26.16 -14.77
N ALA A 111 24.74 -25.85 -16.07
CA ALA A 111 25.09 -26.77 -17.15
C ALA A 111 26.56 -27.22 -17.10
N ASN A 112 27.45 -26.39 -16.55
CA ASN A 112 28.88 -26.69 -16.38
C ASN A 112 29.21 -27.47 -15.09
N MET A 113 28.23 -27.70 -14.21
CA MET A 113 28.43 -28.42 -12.95
C MET A 113 28.16 -29.93 -13.07
N PRO A 114 28.80 -30.78 -12.23
CA PRO A 114 28.45 -32.18 -12.10
C PRO A 114 26.97 -32.38 -11.69
N PRO A 115 26.32 -33.49 -12.09
CA PRO A 115 24.89 -33.71 -11.85
C PRO A 115 24.47 -33.59 -10.37
N GLU A 116 25.26 -34.13 -9.45
CA GLU A 116 24.96 -34.08 -8.01
C GLU A 116 25.01 -32.65 -7.46
N GLN A 117 25.98 -31.84 -7.88
CA GLN A 117 26.08 -30.43 -7.48
C GLN A 117 24.98 -29.58 -8.10
N ARG A 118 24.59 -29.87 -9.35
CA ARG A 118 23.48 -29.21 -10.03
C ARG A 118 22.16 -29.44 -9.28
N GLU A 119 21.87 -30.67 -8.88
CA GLU A 119 20.63 -30.99 -8.15
C GLU A 119 20.63 -30.41 -6.73
N MET A 120 21.77 -30.41 -6.05
CA MET A 120 21.91 -29.73 -4.76
C MET A 120 21.65 -28.22 -4.90
N MET A 121 22.23 -27.57 -5.92
CA MET A 121 22.06 -26.14 -6.14
C MET A 121 20.63 -25.77 -6.55
N LYS A 122 19.97 -26.59 -7.40
CA LYS A 122 18.54 -26.42 -7.72
C LYS A 122 17.66 -26.52 -6.47
N LYS A 123 17.89 -27.50 -5.60
CA LYS A 123 17.15 -27.63 -4.32
C LYS A 123 17.38 -26.43 -3.40
N MET A 124 18.62 -25.97 -3.30
CA MET A 124 18.95 -24.79 -2.49
C MET A 124 18.30 -23.52 -3.05
N MET A 125 18.30 -23.33 -4.37
CA MET A 125 17.67 -22.19 -5.04
C MET A 125 16.16 -22.23 -4.94
N ALA A 126 15.55 -23.40 -5.08
CA ALA A 126 14.11 -23.58 -4.87
C ALA A 126 13.71 -23.14 -3.45
N GLY A 127 14.51 -23.52 -2.44
CA GLY A 127 14.30 -23.09 -1.05
C GLY A 127 14.58 -21.61 -0.78
N ARG A 128 15.45 -20.94 -1.56
CA ARG A 128 15.88 -19.55 -1.31
C ARG A 128 15.10 -18.50 -2.10
N MET A 129 14.56 -18.86 -3.27
CA MET A 129 13.70 -18.01 -4.09
C MET A 129 12.22 -18.13 -3.72
N GLY A 130 11.90 -18.87 -2.64
CA GLY A 130 10.51 -19.15 -2.28
C GLY A 130 9.76 -19.94 -3.36
N MET A 131 10.48 -20.56 -4.30
CA MET A 131 9.91 -21.48 -5.30
C MET A 131 9.61 -22.79 -4.59
N ALA A 132 8.70 -22.71 -3.63
CA ALA A 132 8.15 -23.87 -2.98
C ALA A 132 7.50 -24.75 -4.04
N ASP A 133 7.62 -26.05 -3.84
CA ASP A 133 6.83 -27.04 -4.54
C ASP A 133 5.34 -26.61 -4.50
N ASP A 134 4.75 -26.36 -5.67
CA ASP A 134 3.33 -25.98 -5.84
C ASP A 134 2.36 -26.99 -5.20
N SER A 135 2.86 -28.15 -4.73
CA SER A 135 2.10 -29.20 -4.06
C SER A 135 1.97 -29.05 -2.53
N ALA A 136 2.69 -28.14 -1.87
CA ALA A 136 2.53 -27.93 -0.42
C ALA A 136 1.22 -27.16 -0.11
N PRO A 137 0.36 -27.63 0.83
CA PRO A 137 -0.84 -26.90 1.23
C PRO A 137 -0.49 -25.53 1.78
N LYS A 138 -1.00 -24.49 1.11
CA LYS A 138 -0.77 -23.09 1.50
C LYS A 138 -1.37 -22.82 2.88
N PRO A 139 -0.66 -22.17 3.81
CA PRO A 139 -1.26 -21.72 5.06
C PRO A 139 -2.35 -20.69 4.74
N THR A 140 -3.61 -21.08 4.88
CA THR A 140 -4.74 -20.17 4.67
C THR A 140 -4.84 -19.23 5.85
N LYS A 141 -4.91 -17.93 5.57
CA LYS A 141 -5.21 -16.93 6.59
C LYS A 141 -6.68 -17.05 6.98
N ASN A 142 -6.94 -17.21 8.26
CA ASN A 142 -8.30 -17.26 8.81
C ASN A 142 -8.60 -15.99 9.60
N ILE A 143 -9.80 -15.44 9.41
CA ILE A 143 -10.28 -14.27 10.13
C ILE A 143 -11.39 -14.70 11.08
N VAL A 144 -11.18 -14.46 12.37
CA VAL A 144 -12.10 -14.86 13.44
C VAL A 144 -12.74 -13.61 14.06
N LYS A 145 -14.08 -13.58 14.10
CA LYS A 145 -14.82 -12.56 14.85
C LYS A 145 -14.77 -12.92 16.34
N THR A 146 -14.31 -11.99 17.18
CA THR A 146 -14.12 -12.27 18.62
C THR A 146 -15.34 -11.98 19.48
N GLY A 147 -16.32 -11.23 18.97
CA GLY A 147 -17.45 -10.69 19.75
C GLY A 147 -17.06 -9.53 20.68
N LYS A 148 -15.79 -9.15 20.74
CA LYS A 148 -15.31 -8.01 21.53
C LYS A 148 -15.39 -6.72 20.71
N SER A 149 -15.54 -5.61 21.41
CA SER A 149 -15.53 -4.26 20.84
C SER A 149 -14.52 -3.35 21.53
N ALA A 150 -14.15 -2.29 20.84
CA ALA A 150 -13.37 -1.18 21.39
C ALA A 150 -13.75 0.12 20.65
N SER A 151 -13.02 1.20 20.89
CA SER A 151 -13.15 2.43 20.13
C SER A 151 -11.82 3.17 20.02
N ALA A 152 -11.67 3.97 18.96
CA ALA A 152 -10.53 4.87 18.76
C ALA A 152 -11.00 6.13 18.02
N ALA A 153 -10.52 7.31 18.43
CA ALA A 153 -10.88 8.61 17.84
C ALA A 153 -12.40 8.84 17.67
N GLY A 154 -13.22 8.32 18.59
CA GLY A 154 -14.68 8.44 18.55
C GLY A 154 -15.40 7.43 17.64
N TYR A 155 -14.68 6.47 17.04
CA TYR A 155 -15.26 5.40 16.23
C TYR A 155 -15.32 4.09 17.01
N ASP A 156 -16.53 3.55 17.17
CA ASP A 156 -16.72 2.20 17.70
C ASP A 156 -16.32 1.15 16.66
N CYS A 157 -15.71 0.06 17.13
CA CYS A 157 -15.21 -1.00 16.28
C CYS A 157 -15.41 -2.39 16.87
N GLN A 158 -15.44 -3.39 16.00
CA GLN A 158 -15.52 -4.82 16.37
C GLN A 158 -14.16 -5.47 16.16
N ILE A 159 -13.72 -6.24 17.13
CA ILE A 159 -12.39 -6.86 17.11
C ILE A 159 -12.44 -8.17 16.33
N HIS A 160 -11.53 -8.28 15.37
CA HIS A 160 -11.28 -9.46 14.56
C HIS A 160 -9.82 -9.88 14.74
N GLU A 161 -9.58 -11.18 14.71
CA GLU A 161 -8.23 -11.74 14.81
C GLU A 161 -7.90 -12.46 13.51
N VAL A 162 -6.67 -12.27 13.03
CA VAL A 162 -6.16 -12.92 11.82
C VAL A 162 -5.12 -13.94 12.24
N TYR A 163 -5.29 -15.18 11.78
CA TYR A 163 -4.41 -16.31 12.06
C TYR A 163 -3.83 -16.89 10.78
N SER A 164 -2.59 -17.38 10.85
CA SER A 164 -2.03 -18.33 9.89
C SER A 164 -1.74 -19.63 10.63
N GLY A 165 -2.50 -20.68 10.33
CA GLY A 165 -2.56 -21.87 11.17
C GLY A 165 -2.96 -21.52 12.60
N GLN A 166 -2.09 -21.82 13.58
CA GLN A 166 -2.29 -21.49 14.99
C GLN A 166 -1.62 -20.17 15.41
N LYS A 167 -0.84 -19.53 14.54
CA LYS A 167 -0.13 -18.29 14.86
C LYS A 167 -1.05 -17.09 14.64
N LYS A 168 -1.35 -16.36 15.71
CA LYS A 168 -2.00 -15.04 15.60
C LYS A 168 -1.04 -14.09 14.91
N LEU A 169 -1.47 -13.54 13.79
CA LEU A 169 -0.71 -12.54 13.04
C LEU A 169 -1.15 -11.14 13.45
N ARG A 170 -2.47 -10.91 13.51
CA ARG A 170 -3.03 -9.57 13.67
C ARG A 170 -4.29 -9.55 14.53
N GLU A 171 -4.54 -8.39 15.11
CA GLU A 171 -5.84 -8.04 15.69
C GLU A 171 -6.29 -6.70 15.08
N LEU A 172 -7.51 -6.70 14.53
CA LEU A 172 -8.05 -5.60 13.74
C LEU A 172 -9.36 -5.16 14.38
N CYS A 173 -9.41 -3.94 14.90
CA CYS A 173 -10.65 -3.33 15.36
C CYS A 173 -11.28 -2.54 14.22
N VAL A 174 -12.32 -3.11 13.62
CA VAL A 174 -12.90 -2.64 12.37
C VAL A 174 -14.19 -1.85 12.59
N THR A 175 -14.26 -0.66 12.01
CA THR A 175 -15.46 0.17 11.92
C THR A 175 -16.04 0.08 10.50
N PRO A 176 -17.36 -0.11 10.32
CA PRO A 176 -17.98 -0.12 8.98
C PRO A 176 -17.71 1.17 8.20
N TRP A 177 -17.47 1.05 6.88
CA TRP A 177 -17.15 2.19 6.01
C TRP A 177 -18.17 3.33 6.08
N GLY A 178 -19.47 3.02 6.18
CA GLY A 178 -20.53 4.04 6.27
C GLY A 178 -20.52 4.86 7.57
N LYS A 179 -19.73 4.45 8.57
CA LYS A 179 -19.52 5.21 9.82
C LYS A 179 -18.24 6.01 9.81
N ILE A 180 -17.37 5.82 8.82
CA ILE A 180 -16.08 6.50 8.70
C ILE A 180 -16.27 7.78 7.88
N LYS A 181 -15.76 8.91 8.39
CA LYS A 181 -15.71 10.15 7.62
C LYS A 181 -14.95 9.91 6.31
N ASN A 182 -15.55 10.29 5.17
CA ASN A 182 -15.01 10.05 3.83
C ASN A 182 -14.74 8.55 3.52
N GLY A 183 -15.41 7.62 4.23
CA GLY A 183 -15.15 6.18 4.14
C GLY A 183 -15.29 5.60 2.73
N GLY A 184 -16.14 6.16 1.86
CA GLY A 184 -16.27 5.75 0.46
C GLY A 184 -15.01 6.02 -0.36
N GLU A 185 -14.42 7.21 -0.24
CA GLU A 185 -13.19 7.60 -0.93
C GLU A 185 -12.00 6.78 -0.42
N ILE A 186 -11.91 6.61 0.90
CA ILE A 186 -10.86 5.81 1.55
C ILE A 186 -10.94 4.36 1.04
N LYS A 187 -12.14 3.77 1.08
CA LYS A 187 -12.40 2.41 0.58
C LYS A 187 -11.96 2.27 -0.87
N GLN A 188 -12.45 3.14 -1.75
CA GLN A 188 -12.13 3.09 -3.18
C GLN A 188 -10.61 3.13 -3.42
N SER A 189 -9.91 4.04 -2.73
CA SER A 189 -8.47 4.21 -2.91
C SER A 189 -7.68 2.99 -2.45
N LEU A 190 -8.08 2.38 -1.31
CA LEU A 190 -7.48 1.15 -0.81
C LEU A 190 -7.75 -0.04 -1.76
N GLU A 191 -8.96 -0.15 -2.31
CA GLU A 191 -9.29 -1.19 -3.29
C GLU A 191 -8.51 -1.02 -4.61
N GLU A 192 -8.33 0.21 -5.09
CA GLU A 192 -7.52 0.50 -6.27
C GLU A 192 -6.05 0.13 -6.06
N MET A 193 -5.50 0.46 -4.90
CA MET A 193 -4.15 0.06 -4.51
C MET A 193 -4.03 -1.46 -4.36
N ASN A 194 -5.02 -2.13 -3.74
CA ASN A 194 -5.04 -3.58 -3.62
C ASN A 194 -5.03 -4.26 -5.01
N ARG A 195 -5.88 -3.80 -5.93
CA ARG A 195 -5.92 -4.32 -7.32
C ARG A 195 -4.58 -4.14 -8.03
N PHE A 196 -3.93 -3.00 -7.87
CA PHE A 196 -2.61 -2.75 -8.45
C PHE A 196 -1.56 -3.71 -7.86
N PHE A 197 -1.53 -3.86 -6.54
CA PHE A 197 -0.56 -4.73 -5.87
C PHE A 197 -0.80 -6.21 -6.18
N SER A 198 -2.05 -6.66 -6.24
CA SER A 198 -2.40 -8.01 -6.69
C SER A 198 -1.97 -8.28 -8.12
N ALA A 199 -2.18 -7.34 -9.05
CA ALA A 199 -1.71 -7.49 -10.43
C ALA A 199 -0.17 -7.53 -10.52
N PHE A 200 0.51 -6.75 -9.67
CA PHE A 200 1.97 -6.79 -9.53
C PHE A 200 2.44 -8.17 -9.06
N LEU A 201 1.93 -8.67 -7.92
CA LEU A 201 2.26 -10.00 -7.39
C LEU A 201 1.97 -11.11 -8.42
N ASP A 202 0.84 -11.02 -9.11
CA ASP A 202 0.46 -11.95 -10.16
C ASP A 202 1.47 -11.98 -11.32
N SER A 203 2.03 -10.82 -11.69
CA SER A 203 3.06 -10.73 -12.73
C SER A 203 4.40 -11.33 -12.33
N MET A 204 4.63 -11.49 -11.02
CA MET A 204 5.83 -12.10 -10.43
C MET A 204 5.58 -13.53 -9.93
N LYS A 205 4.43 -14.14 -10.27
CA LYS A 205 4.16 -15.55 -9.95
C LYS A 205 5.27 -16.45 -10.50
N GLY A 206 5.74 -17.36 -9.67
CA GLY A 206 6.90 -18.20 -9.97
C GLY A 206 8.22 -17.46 -9.94
N MET A 207 8.30 -16.30 -9.28
CA MET A 207 9.54 -15.60 -8.89
C MET A 207 9.55 -15.21 -7.41
N MET A 208 8.37 -15.11 -6.78
CA MET A 208 8.16 -14.87 -5.35
C MET A 208 7.59 -16.14 -4.68
N PRO A 209 7.69 -16.23 -3.34
CA PRO A 209 6.91 -17.17 -2.56
C PRO A 209 5.43 -17.20 -2.99
N ALA A 210 4.90 -18.39 -3.29
CA ALA A 210 3.55 -18.57 -3.84
C ALA A 210 2.41 -18.25 -2.86
N ASP A 211 2.75 -17.83 -1.63
CA ASP A 211 1.89 -17.59 -0.47
C ASP A 211 1.76 -16.10 -0.10
N GLU A 212 2.39 -15.21 -0.85
CA GLU A 212 2.34 -13.77 -0.57
C GLU A 212 1.04 -13.15 -1.11
N GLU A 213 0.05 -12.94 -0.21
CA GLU A 213 -1.14 -12.12 -0.49
C GLU A 213 -0.80 -10.63 -0.38
N SER A 214 -1.51 -9.79 -1.14
CA SER A 214 -1.44 -8.34 -0.95
C SER A 214 -1.69 -7.97 0.51
N PRO A 215 -0.90 -7.05 1.10
CA PRO A 215 -1.10 -6.62 2.49
C PRO A 215 -2.48 -5.98 2.73
N PHE A 216 -3.17 -5.57 1.66
CA PHE A 216 -4.50 -4.96 1.70
C PHE A 216 -5.66 -5.96 1.52
N ALA A 217 -5.40 -7.20 1.10
CA ALA A 217 -6.44 -8.20 0.83
C ALA A 217 -7.24 -8.57 2.10
N GLU A 218 -6.58 -8.57 3.26
CA GLU A 218 -7.24 -8.80 4.56
C GLU A 218 -8.26 -7.71 4.89
N ILE A 219 -7.94 -6.44 4.61
CA ILE A 219 -8.81 -5.29 4.88
C ILE A 219 -10.06 -5.36 4.00
N GLU A 220 -9.90 -5.75 2.74
CA GLU A 220 -11.04 -5.92 1.81
C GLU A 220 -12.02 -6.99 2.32
N LYS A 221 -11.51 -8.13 2.82
CA LYS A 221 -12.33 -9.21 3.39
C LYS A 221 -13.14 -8.77 4.63
N LEU A 222 -12.68 -7.74 5.35
CA LEU A 222 -13.31 -7.23 6.58
C LEU A 222 -14.44 -6.24 6.33
N ASN A 223 -14.54 -5.69 5.12
CA ASN A 223 -15.57 -4.71 4.72
C ASN A 223 -15.71 -3.52 5.71
N GLY A 224 -14.58 -3.01 6.20
CA GLY A 224 -14.54 -1.82 7.04
C GLY A 224 -13.12 -1.28 7.19
N PHE A 225 -13.00 -0.16 7.89
CA PHE A 225 -11.72 0.49 8.17
C PHE A 225 -11.19 0.06 9.54
N PRO A 226 -9.96 -0.48 9.64
CA PRO A 226 -9.35 -0.77 10.93
C PRO A 226 -8.94 0.54 11.62
N VAL A 227 -9.60 0.87 12.73
CA VAL A 227 -9.27 2.05 13.56
C VAL A 227 -8.23 1.72 14.64
N ILE A 228 -8.03 0.43 14.92
CA ILE A 228 -6.91 -0.11 15.68
C ILE A 228 -6.39 -1.33 14.91
N PHE A 229 -5.09 -1.36 14.69
CA PHE A 229 -4.39 -2.46 14.04
C PHE A 229 -3.26 -2.91 14.97
N LYS A 230 -3.22 -4.19 15.34
CA LYS A 230 -2.13 -4.77 16.11
C LYS A 230 -1.45 -5.86 15.30
N GLU A 231 -0.14 -5.84 15.28
CA GLU A 231 0.69 -6.85 14.64
C GLU A 231 1.43 -7.67 15.69
N PHE A 232 1.51 -8.98 15.44
CA PHE A 232 2.16 -9.92 16.33
C PHE A 232 3.29 -10.64 15.61
N GLU A 233 4.48 -10.58 16.21
CA GLU A 233 5.65 -11.34 15.78
C GLU A 233 5.99 -12.38 16.84
N ASN A 234 6.18 -13.63 16.43
CA ASN A 234 6.50 -14.75 17.32
C ASN A 234 5.55 -14.88 18.53
N GLY A 235 4.28 -14.52 18.33
CA GLY A 235 3.24 -14.58 19.36
C GLY A 235 3.24 -13.39 20.34
N GLN A 236 4.15 -12.44 20.17
CA GLN A 236 4.25 -11.23 20.98
C GLN A 236 3.75 -10.02 20.20
N LEU A 237 3.17 -9.05 20.90
CA LEU A 237 2.73 -7.80 20.29
C LEU A 237 3.98 -7.04 19.79
N PHE A 238 4.08 -6.86 18.48
CA PHE A 238 5.16 -6.11 17.86
C PHE A 238 4.79 -4.63 17.74
N GLU A 239 3.61 -4.35 17.20
CA GLU A 239 3.17 -3.00 16.90
C GLU A 239 1.67 -2.83 17.11
N THR A 240 1.25 -1.63 17.54
CA THR A 240 -0.13 -1.16 17.51
C THR A 240 -0.20 0.18 16.79
N SER A 241 -0.97 0.25 15.72
CA SER A 241 -1.37 1.47 15.03
C SER A 241 -2.80 1.87 15.43
N THR A 242 -2.96 3.05 16.01
CA THR A 242 -4.25 3.55 16.53
C THR A 242 -4.64 4.84 15.85
N LEU A 243 -5.86 4.88 15.29
CA LEU A 243 -6.42 6.07 14.69
C LEU A 243 -6.46 7.23 15.68
N GLN A 244 -5.94 8.39 15.24
CA GLN A 244 -5.99 9.65 15.99
C GLN A 244 -7.05 10.59 15.42
N SER A 245 -7.13 10.70 14.09
CA SER A 245 -8.08 11.61 13.43
C SER A 245 -8.31 11.26 11.97
N ILE A 246 -9.50 11.60 11.46
CA ILE A 246 -9.82 11.66 10.03
C ILE A 246 -10.36 13.06 9.75
N SER A 247 -9.74 13.79 8.82
CA SER A 247 -10.05 15.18 8.53
C SER A 247 -10.09 15.43 7.02
N SER A 248 -10.82 16.47 6.62
CA SER A 248 -10.85 16.94 5.23
C SER A 248 -9.85 18.08 5.11
N LYS A 249 -8.99 18.05 4.10
CA LYS A 249 -7.87 18.96 3.95
C LYS A 249 -7.67 19.31 2.49
N ASP A 250 -7.33 20.56 2.22
CA ASP A 250 -6.83 20.94 0.90
C ASP A 250 -5.40 20.40 0.74
N LEU A 251 -5.23 19.44 -0.15
CA LEU A 251 -3.98 18.73 -0.37
C LEU A 251 -3.35 19.20 -1.66
N SER A 252 -2.11 19.70 -1.58
CA SER A 252 -1.37 20.10 -2.78
C SER A 252 -1.09 18.88 -3.65
N ALA A 253 -1.39 18.97 -4.96
CA ALA A 253 -1.07 17.91 -5.92
C ALA A 253 0.43 17.52 -5.95
N ASP A 254 1.32 18.42 -5.50
CA ASP A 254 2.76 18.16 -5.43
C ASP A 254 3.14 17.11 -4.37
N ILE A 255 2.32 16.87 -3.34
CA ILE A 255 2.63 15.86 -2.32
C ILE A 255 2.52 14.43 -2.87
N PHE A 256 1.78 14.24 -3.96
CA PHE A 256 1.59 12.95 -4.63
C PHE A 256 2.59 12.70 -5.77
N LYS A 257 3.66 13.48 -5.84
CA LYS A 257 4.75 13.30 -6.80
C LYS A 257 5.99 12.75 -6.09
N ALA A 258 6.95 12.25 -6.87
CA ALA A 258 8.25 11.86 -6.33
C ALA A 258 8.87 13.01 -5.50
N PRO A 259 9.42 12.74 -4.30
CA PRO A 259 9.98 13.78 -3.45
C PRO A 259 11.10 14.56 -4.15
N LYS A 260 11.03 15.90 -4.09
CA LYS A 260 12.02 16.76 -4.74
C LYS A 260 13.40 16.55 -4.13
N GLY A 261 14.40 16.37 -5.00
CA GLY A 261 15.81 16.19 -4.59
C GLY A 261 16.12 14.81 -4.02
N PHE A 262 15.26 13.81 -4.24
CA PHE A 262 15.59 12.41 -3.98
C PHE A 262 16.15 11.77 -5.25
N THR A 263 16.98 10.74 -5.08
CA THR A 263 17.57 9.99 -6.18
C THR A 263 16.69 8.80 -6.54
N LYS A 264 16.33 8.66 -7.81
CA LYS A 264 15.65 7.45 -8.29
C LYS A 264 16.64 6.28 -8.30
N GLN A 265 16.28 5.17 -7.66
CA GLN A 265 17.02 3.92 -7.69
C GLN A 265 16.32 2.86 -8.54
N SER A 266 17.05 1.80 -8.86
CA SER A 266 16.44 0.61 -9.44
C SER A 266 15.76 -0.20 -8.33
N MET A 267 14.57 -0.74 -8.61
CA MET A 267 13.82 -1.59 -7.67
C MET A 267 14.65 -2.76 -7.09
N MET A 268 15.64 -3.27 -7.83
CA MET A 268 16.53 -4.36 -7.41
C MET A 268 17.69 -3.92 -6.51
N GLU A 269 18.03 -2.63 -6.46
CA GLU A 269 19.10 -2.13 -5.58
C GLU A 269 18.61 -1.94 -4.14
N GLY A 270 17.28 -1.96 -3.94
CA GLY A 270 16.64 -1.86 -2.62
C GLY A 270 15.98 -3.15 -2.12
N MET A 271 16.12 -4.27 -2.83
CA MET A 271 15.69 -5.62 -2.40
C MET A 271 16.92 -6.44 -1.99
#